data_AF-A0A2V9LUL2-F1
#
_entry.id   AF-A0A2V9LUL2-F1
#
_cell.length_a   1.000
_cell.length_b   1.000
_cell.length_c   1.000
_cell.angle_alpha   90.00
_cell.angle_beta   90.00
_cell.angle_gamma   90.00
#
_symmetry.space_group_name_H-M   'P 1'
#
loop_
_entity.id
_entity.type
_entity.pdbx_description
1 polymer ?
#
loop_
_entity_poly.entity_id
_entity_poly.type
_entity_poly.pdbx_seq_one_letter_code
_entity_poly.pdbx_strand_id
1 'polypeptide(L)'
;MEIRTHGRGFSLIETMIATAILLGAAVGLLSLFAVAVAQNEQQGNIAPRTIEYSQDKMEQLMALNFNDAGLGGTMAASSTVGAVPPTAAATGYVDYLDQNGNTVGSSTAAFYTRQWSVSTDSTATLKTITVVVTSRALARGQGVVPWTKVVCIKSSGL
;
A
#
# COMPACT_ATOMS: atom_id res chain seq x y z
N MET A 1 -34.36 49.78 41.50
CA MET A 1 -33.64 49.03 40.45
C MET A 1 -33.65 47.57 40.87
N GLU A 2 -34.70 46.83 40.49
CA GLU A 2 -34.89 45.44 40.91
C GLU A 2 -34.27 44.53 39.85
N ILE A 3 -33.19 43.83 40.20
CA ILE A 3 -32.52 42.86 39.34
C ILE A 3 -33.32 41.56 39.44
N ARG A 4 -34.15 41.25 38.44
CA ARG A 4 -34.77 39.93 38.31
C ARG A 4 -33.76 38.95 37.73
N THR A 5 -33.18 38.12 38.59
CA THR A 5 -32.46 36.92 38.14
C THR A 5 -33.49 35.87 37.73
N HIS A 6 -33.63 35.65 36.42
CA HIS A 6 -34.40 34.53 35.90
C HIS A 6 -33.66 33.23 36.20
N GLY A 7 -33.93 32.64 37.37
CA GLY A 7 -33.48 31.29 37.72
C GLY A 7 -34.24 30.26 36.88
N ARG A 8 -33.71 29.92 35.70
CA ARG A 8 -34.26 28.87 34.84
C ARG A 8 -33.51 27.58 35.16
N GLY A 9 -34.12 26.71 35.97
CA GLY A 9 -33.66 25.33 36.14
C GLY A 9 -33.96 24.49 34.89
N PHE A 10 -33.23 23.39 34.70
CA PHE A 10 -33.47 22.44 33.61
C PHE A 10 -34.77 21.64 33.86
N SER A 11 -35.55 21.42 32.80
CA SER A 11 -36.73 20.55 32.87
C SER A 11 -36.35 19.06 32.74
N LEU A 12 -37.09 18.17 33.42
CA LEU A 12 -36.88 16.71 33.31
C LEU A 12 -37.01 16.19 31.88
N ILE A 13 -37.92 16.76 31.08
CA ILE A 13 -38.06 16.35 29.67
C ILE A 13 -36.84 16.81 28.85
N GLU A 14 -36.26 17.96 29.18
CA GLU A 14 -35.09 18.50 28.50
C GLU A 14 -33.85 17.65 28.78
N THR A 15 -33.67 17.18 30.02
CA THR A 15 -32.59 16.24 30.37
C THR A 15 -32.78 14.86 29.73
N MET A 16 -34.02 14.37 29.59
CA MET A 16 -34.31 13.13 28.86
C MET A 16 -33.99 13.24 27.36
N ILE A 17 -34.38 14.36 26.72
CA ILE A 17 -34.07 14.61 25.30
C ILE A 17 -32.56 14.78 25.11
N ALA A 18 -31.89 15.55 25.98
CA ALA A 18 -30.45 15.76 25.92
C ALA A 18 -29.66 14.44 26.10
N THR A 19 -30.07 13.57 27.03
CA THR A 19 -29.43 12.26 27.23
C THR A 19 -29.67 11.31 26.06
N ALA A 20 -30.85 11.33 25.44
CA ALA A 20 -31.11 10.54 24.23
C ALA A 20 -30.20 10.96 23.06
N ILE A 21 -30.03 12.27 22.84
CA ILE A 21 -29.13 12.80 21.82
C ILE A 21 -27.67 12.44 22.16
N LEU A 22 -27.26 12.58 23.42
CA LEU A 22 -25.91 12.24 23.88
C LEU A 22 -25.58 10.77 23.64
N LEU A 23 -26.50 9.84 23.94
CA LEU A 23 -26.30 8.41 23.72
C LEU A 23 -26.21 8.08 22.23
N GLY A 24 -27.07 8.68 21.39
CA GLY A 24 -26.99 8.52 19.93
C GLY A 24 -25.64 9.02 19.37
N ALA A 25 -25.18 10.18 19.84
CA ALA A 25 -23.88 10.72 19.46
C ALA A 25 -22.71 9.83 19.93
N ALA A 26 -22.78 9.29 21.16
CA ALA A 26 -21.74 8.41 21.70
C ALA A 26 -21.60 7.11 20.89
N VAL A 27 -22.71 6.50 20.46
CA VAL A 27 -22.68 5.31 19.59
C VAL A 27 -22.08 5.63 18.22
N GLY A 28 -22.45 6.78 17.63
CA GLY A 28 -21.87 7.24 16.36
C GLY A 28 -20.36 7.52 16.43
N LEU A 29 -19.86 8.00 17.57
CA LEU A 29 -18.43 8.26 17.75
C LEU A 29 -17.61 6.95 17.81
N LEU A 30 -18.13 5.91 18.46
CA LEU A 30 -17.44 4.62 18.57
C LEU A 30 -17.19 3.98 17.20
N SER A 31 -18.15 4.06 16.28
CA SER A 31 -17.97 3.52 14.93
C SER A 31 -16.90 4.29 14.14
N LEU A 32 -16.84 5.62 14.29
CA LEU A 32 -15.81 6.45 13.68
C LEU A 32 -14.41 6.13 14.25
N PHE A 33 -14.29 5.96 15.56
CA PHE A 33 -13.02 5.55 16.19
C PHE A 33 -12.53 4.19 15.67
N ALA A 34 -13.43 3.22 15.47
CA ALA A 34 -13.06 1.91 14.93
C ALA A 34 -12.48 2.01 13.51
N VAL A 35 -13.06 2.87 12.66
CA VAL A 35 -12.57 3.14 11.30
C VAL A 35 -11.21 3.85 11.35
N ALA A 36 -11.07 4.87 12.19
CA ALA A 36 -9.83 5.62 12.32
C ALA A 36 -8.65 4.73 12.77
N VAL A 37 -8.86 3.85 13.75
CA VAL A 37 -7.83 2.90 14.21
C VAL A 37 -7.41 1.95 13.07
N ALA A 38 -8.38 1.40 12.33
CA ALA A 38 -8.09 0.50 11.21
C ALA A 38 -7.28 1.18 10.11
N GLN A 39 -7.61 2.43 9.78
CA GLN A 39 -6.86 3.23 8.81
C GLN A 39 -5.45 3.57 9.31
N ASN A 40 -5.30 3.87 10.60
CA ASN A 40 -4.00 4.19 11.18
C ASN A 40 -3.06 2.97 11.16
N GLU A 41 -3.58 1.76 11.35
CA GLU A 41 -2.79 0.53 11.21
C GLU A 41 -2.32 0.31 9.75
N GLN A 42 -3.21 0.56 8.78
CA GLN A 42 -2.88 0.48 7.35
C GLN A 42 -1.79 1.47 6.94
N GLN A 43 -1.95 2.73 7.33
CA GLN A 43 -1.03 3.79 6.94
C GLN A 43 0.25 3.80 7.79
N GLY A 44 0.19 3.34 9.03
CA GLY A 44 1.31 3.38 9.96
C GLY A 44 2.33 2.27 9.80
N ASN A 45 1.92 1.07 9.34
CA ASN A 45 2.82 -0.08 9.24
C ASN A 45 2.83 -0.72 7.84
N ILE A 46 1.66 -0.93 7.23
CA ILE A 46 1.57 -1.71 6.00
C ILE A 46 1.97 -0.90 4.76
N ALA A 47 1.49 0.33 4.63
CA ALA A 47 1.82 1.19 3.50
C ALA A 47 3.31 1.61 3.43
N PRO A 48 4.00 1.95 4.55
CA PRO A 48 5.43 2.24 4.51
C PRO A 48 6.27 1.05 4.05
N ARG A 49 5.89 -0.18 4.46
CA ARG A 49 6.58 -1.40 4.03
C ARG A 49 6.47 -1.68 2.54
N THR A 50 5.36 -1.31 1.87
CA THR A 50 5.30 -1.45 0.41
C THR A 50 6.30 -0.53 -0.29
N ILE A 51 6.61 0.63 0.29
CA ILE A 51 7.65 1.53 -0.21
C ILE A 51 9.01 0.92 0.03
N GLU A 52 9.33 0.52 1.27
CA GLU A 52 10.59 -0.14 1.63
C GLU A 52 10.91 -1.31 0.69
N TYR A 53 10.01 -2.29 0.60
CA TYR A 53 10.23 -3.47 -0.24
C TYR A 53 10.31 -3.16 -1.74
N SER A 54 9.69 -2.07 -2.20
CA SER A 54 9.83 -1.62 -3.59
C SER A 54 11.20 -1.02 -3.85
N GLN A 55 11.74 -0.27 -2.89
CA GLN A 55 13.07 0.33 -2.97
C GLN A 55 14.15 -0.75 -2.84
N ASP A 56 14.03 -1.68 -1.89
CA ASP A 56 14.98 -2.79 -1.73
C ASP A 56 15.08 -3.64 -2.99
N LYS A 57 13.93 -3.95 -3.60
CA LYS A 57 13.93 -4.70 -4.85
C LYS A 57 14.53 -3.89 -5.99
N MET A 58 14.26 -2.58 -6.03
CA MET A 58 14.85 -1.71 -7.03
C MET A 58 16.37 -1.63 -6.88
N GLU A 59 16.88 -1.51 -5.65
CA GLU A 59 18.31 -1.53 -5.34
C GLU A 59 18.95 -2.86 -5.78
N GLN A 60 18.32 -3.98 -5.45
CA GLN A 60 18.77 -5.30 -5.89
C GLN A 60 18.87 -5.36 -7.43
N LEU A 61 17.84 -4.91 -8.15
CA LEU A 61 17.82 -4.95 -9.62
C LEU A 61 18.83 -3.98 -10.24
N MET A 62 19.04 -2.81 -9.63
CA MET A 62 19.99 -1.82 -10.11
C MET A 62 21.45 -2.25 -9.92
N ALA A 63 21.72 -3.08 -8.91
CA ALA A 63 23.04 -3.67 -8.67
C ALA A 63 23.42 -4.74 -9.71
N LEU A 64 22.45 -5.31 -10.44
CA LEU A 64 22.71 -6.32 -11.47
C LEU A 64 23.40 -5.70 -12.70
N ASN A 65 24.13 -6.53 -13.45
CA ASN A 65 24.69 -6.17 -14.75
C ASN A 65 23.57 -5.93 -15.77
N PHE A 66 23.80 -5.07 -16.76
CA PHE A 66 22.78 -4.71 -17.75
C PHE A 66 22.14 -5.93 -18.46
N ASN A 67 22.94 -6.94 -18.79
CA ASN A 67 22.49 -8.18 -19.43
C ASN A 67 22.29 -9.35 -18.46
N ASP A 68 22.07 -9.07 -17.16
CA ASP A 68 21.75 -10.11 -16.18
C ASP A 68 20.37 -10.75 -16.46
N ALA A 69 20.24 -12.04 -16.17
CA ALA A 69 18.99 -12.78 -16.36
C ALA A 69 17.82 -12.21 -15.54
N GLY A 70 18.08 -11.65 -14.34
CA GLY A 70 17.09 -10.95 -13.53
C GLY A 70 16.53 -9.68 -14.19
N LEU A 71 17.26 -9.13 -15.18
CA LEU A 71 16.84 -8.02 -16.04
C LEU A 71 16.42 -8.47 -17.45
N GLY A 72 16.12 -9.77 -17.64
CA GLY A 72 15.74 -10.32 -18.96
C GLY A 72 16.90 -10.71 -19.86
N GLY A 73 18.14 -10.66 -19.37
CA GLY A 73 19.32 -11.03 -20.16
C GLY A 73 19.57 -10.06 -21.32
N THR A 74 20.10 -10.59 -22.42
CA THR A 74 20.18 -9.86 -23.70
C THR A 74 18.78 -9.78 -24.32
N MET A 75 18.15 -8.62 -24.23
CA MET A 75 16.82 -8.37 -24.75
C MET A 75 16.88 -7.72 -26.15
N ALA A 76 15.90 -8.03 -27.00
CA ALA A 76 15.73 -7.31 -28.27
C ALA A 76 15.24 -5.87 -28.04
N ALA A 77 15.36 -5.01 -29.06
CA ALA A 77 14.78 -3.67 -29.04
C ALA A 77 13.25 -3.73 -28.88
N SER A 78 12.69 -2.75 -28.16
CA SER A 78 11.24 -2.63 -27.93
C SER A 78 10.58 -3.91 -27.38
N SER A 79 11.27 -4.60 -26.48
CA SER A 79 10.82 -5.84 -25.88
C SER A 79 10.51 -5.65 -24.39
N THR A 80 9.61 -6.47 -23.85
CA THR A 80 9.26 -6.48 -22.43
C THR A 80 9.29 -7.89 -21.89
N VAL A 81 9.89 -8.06 -20.71
CA VAL A 81 9.81 -9.26 -19.89
C VAL A 81 9.22 -8.91 -18.53
N GLY A 82 8.73 -9.92 -17.83
CA GLY A 82 8.05 -9.71 -16.56
C GLY A 82 6.65 -9.13 -16.74
N ALA A 83 6.02 -8.80 -15.61
CA ALA A 83 4.70 -8.20 -15.57
C ALA A 83 4.54 -7.45 -14.25
N VAL A 84 3.69 -6.45 -14.26
CA VAL A 84 3.22 -5.76 -13.06
C VAL A 84 1.70 -5.77 -13.03
N PRO A 85 1.05 -5.63 -11.85
CA PRO A 85 -0.40 -5.58 -11.75
C PRO A 85 -0.99 -4.49 -12.66
N PRO A 86 -2.18 -4.72 -13.24
CA PRO A 86 -3.12 -5.81 -12.96
C PRO A 86 -2.82 -7.14 -13.68
N THR A 87 -1.80 -7.20 -14.52
CA THR A 87 -1.39 -8.44 -15.19
C THR A 87 -0.87 -9.45 -14.17
N ALA A 88 -1.17 -10.73 -14.37
CA ALA A 88 -0.67 -11.79 -13.50
C ALA A 88 0.87 -11.81 -13.49
N ALA A 89 1.43 -12.14 -12.33
CA ALA A 89 2.86 -12.24 -12.13
C ALA A 89 3.50 -13.21 -13.15
N ALA A 90 4.53 -12.74 -13.85
CA ALA A 90 5.33 -13.58 -14.71
C ALA A 90 6.33 -14.42 -13.89
N THR A 91 6.57 -15.66 -14.33
CA THR A 91 7.50 -16.58 -13.66
C THR A 91 8.91 -15.98 -13.62
N GLY A 92 9.54 -15.95 -12.45
CA GLY A 92 10.87 -15.36 -12.26
C GLY A 92 10.87 -13.84 -12.13
N TYR A 93 9.72 -13.18 -12.26
CA TYR A 93 9.54 -11.73 -12.12
C TYR A 93 8.61 -11.36 -10.95
N VAL A 94 8.61 -12.23 -9.94
CA VAL A 94 7.82 -12.07 -8.73
C VAL A 94 8.54 -12.62 -7.52
N ASP A 95 8.42 -11.90 -6.41
CA ASP A 95 8.80 -12.37 -5.09
C ASP A 95 7.59 -12.28 -4.17
N TYR A 96 7.44 -13.29 -3.33
CA TYR A 96 6.41 -13.33 -2.30
C TYR A 96 7.07 -13.15 -0.94
N LEU A 97 6.52 -12.25 -0.13
CA LEU A 97 6.99 -11.99 1.24
C LEU A 97 5.85 -12.27 2.22
N ASP A 98 6.17 -12.89 3.35
CA ASP A 98 5.23 -13.03 4.47
C ASP A 98 4.96 -11.68 5.17
N GLN A 99 4.16 -11.68 6.24
CA GLN A 99 3.83 -10.47 7.00
C GLN A 99 5.06 -9.82 7.66
N ASN A 100 6.11 -10.60 7.92
CA ASN A 100 7.35 -10.15 8.56
C ASN A 100 8.40 -9.68 7.53
N GLY A 101 8.13 -9.83 6.23
CA GLY A 101 9.07 -9.49 5.15
C GLY A 101 10.00 -10.63 4.74
N ASN A 102 9.79 -11.86 5.23
CA ASN A 102 10.60 -13.00 4.81
C ASN A 102 10.11 -13.53 3.46
N THR A 103 11.04 -13.94 2.60
CA THR A 103 10.70 -14.57 1.32
C THR A 103 10.01 -15.93 1.52
N VAL A 104 8.92 -16.13 0.79
CA VAL A 104 8.16 -17.37 0.74
C VAL A 104 8.05 -17.87 -0.70
N GLY A 105 7.89 -19.18 -0.89
CA GLY A 105 7.91 -19.79 -2.22
C GLY A 105 6.59 -19.72 -3.00
N SER A 106 5.52 -19.15 -2.44
CA SER A 106 4.18 -19.19 -3.05
C SER A 106 3.33 -17.97 -2.71
N SER A 107 2.46 -17.59 -3.65
CA SER A 107 1.46 -16.53 -3.49
C SER A 107 0.46 -16.79 -2.37
N THR A 108 0.20 -18.05 -2.02
CA THR A 108 -0.74 -18.41 -0.93
C THR A 108 -0.25 -17.95 0.44
N ALA A 109 1.06 -18.02 0.67
CA ALA A 109 1.69 -17.59 1.92
C ALA A 109 2.05 -16.08 1.92
N ALA A 110 1.93 -15.41 0.76
CA ALA A 110 2.34 -14.02 0.61
C ALA A 110 1.40 -13.07 1.38
N PHE A 111 1.99 -12.15 2.13
CA PHE A 111 1.34 -10.92 2.59
C PHE A 111 1.73 -9.74 1.72
N TYR A 112 2.95 -9.68 1.21
CA TYR A 112 3.36 -8.73 0.18
C TYR A 112 3.78 -9.47 -1.07
N THR A 113 3.44 -8.92 -2.23
CA THR A 113 3.88 -9.42 -3.52
C THR A 113 4.65 -8.33 -4.23
N ARG A 114 5.91 -8.59 -4.58
CA ARG A 114 6.72 -7.72 -5.42
C ARG A 114 6.69 -8.28 -6.84
N GLN A 115 6.20 -7.52 -7.80
CA GLN A 115 6.22 -7.87 -9.22
C GLN A 115 7.05 -6.85 -9.97
N TRP A 116 7.77 -7.27 -11.00
CA TRP A 116 8.50 -6.33 -11.84
C TRP A 116 8.42 -6.65 -13.32
N SER A 117 8.58 -5.62 -14.13
CA SER A 117 8.72 -5.73 -15.57
C SER A 117 9.94 -4.93 -16.02
N VAL A 118 10.61 -5.42 -17.06
CA VAL A 118 11.74 -4.76 -17.69
C VAL A 118 11.42 -4.58 -19.17
N SER A 119 11.48 -3.33 -19.63
CA SER A 119 11.24 -2.99 -21.04
C SER A 119 12.47 -2.33 -21.64
N THR A 120 12.82 -2.68 -22.87
CA THR A 120 13.90 -2.03 -23.62
C THR A 120 13.40 -0.91 -24.51
N ASP A 121 14.26 0.08 -24.74
CA ASP A 121 14.03 1.11 -25.76
C ASP A 121 14.22 0.55 -27.19
N SER A 122 14.01 1.39 -28.21
CA SER A 122 14.14 1.00 -29.62
C SER A 122 15.57 0.64 -30.05
N THR A 123 16.56 0.93 -29.22
CA THR A 123 17.98 0.57 -29.47
C THR A 123 18.50 -0.54 -28.56
N ALA A 124 17.69 -1.01 -27.59
CA ALA A 124 18.09 -1.96 -26.55
C ALA A 124 19.30 -1.52 -25.69
N THR A 125 19.57 -0.22 -25.61
CA THR A 125 20.66 0.36 -24.79
C THR A 125 20.17 0.87 -23.44
N LEU A 126 18.85 1.06 -23.30
CA LEU A 126 18.18 1.44 -22.07
C LEU A 126 17.17 0.36 -21.66
N LYS A 127 17.15 0.05 -20.38
CA LYS A 127 16.14 -0.79 -19.73
C LYS A 127 15.36 0.04 -18.73
N THR A 128 14.05 0.15 -18.94
CA THR A 128 13.10 0.70 -17.98
C THR A 128 12.64 -0.43 -17.07
N ILE A 129 12.98 -0.33 -15.79
CA ILE A 129 12.60 -1.31 -14.77
C ILE A 129 11.44 -0.71 -13.99
N THR A 130 10.32 -1.42 -13.96
CA THR A 130 9.15 -1.06 -13.15
C THR A 130 8.96 -2.11 -12.07
N VAL A 131 8.97 -1.70 -10.81
CA VAL A 131 8.68 -2.56 -9.65
C VAL A 131 7.37 -2.10 -9.04
N VAL A 132 6.46 -3.04 -8.81
CA VAL A 132 5.21 -2.80 -8.09
C VAL A 132 5.13 -3.75 -6.91
N VAL A 133 4.90 -3.20 -5.72
CA VAL A 133 4.64 -3.97 -4.51
C VAL A 133 3.20 -3.77 -4.10
N THR A 134 2.48 -4.87 -3.90
CA THR A 134 1.11 -4.89 -3.38
C THR A 134 1.08 -5.67 -2.08
N SER A 135 0.21 -5.26 -1.15
CA SER A 135 -0.10 -6.05 0.04
C SER A 135 -1.32 -6.97 -0.21
N ARG A 136 -1.52 -8.00 0.61
CA ARG A 136 -2.65 -8.95 0.49
C ARG A 136 -3.94 -8.40 1.10
N ALA A 137 -3.86 -7.58 2.15
CA ALA A 137 -5.03 -7.26 2.95
C ALA A 137 -5.05 -5.83 3.51
N LEU A 138 -6.28 -5.34 3.57
CA LEU A 138 -6.75 -4.23 4.40
C LEU A 138 -6.84 -4.70 5.86
N ALA A 139 -6.44 -3.88 6.83
CA ALA A 139 -6.75 -4.10 8.23
C ALA A 139 -8.28 -4.13 8.34
N ARG A 140 -8.82 -5.26 8.82
CA ARG A 140 -10.26 -5.45 9.04
C ARG A 140 -11.12 -5.36 7.77
N GLY A 141 -10.54 -5.56 6.57
CA GLY A 141 -11.31 -5.61 5.32
C GLY A 141 -11.89 -4.27 4.85
N GLN A 142 -11.39 -3.14 5.36
CA GLN A 142 -11.87 -1.79 5.05
C GLN A 142 -10.76 -0.95 4.39
N GLY A 143 -11.03 -0.32 3.24
CA GLY A 143 -10.09 0.60 2.55
C GLY A 143 -9.61 0.13 1.17
N VAL A 144 -8.56 0.77 0.64
CA VAL A 144 -7.86 0.38 -0.59
C VAL A 144 -6.53 -0.25 -0.23
N VAL A 145 -6.22 -1.41 -0.82
CA VAL A 145 -5.00 -2.16 -0.51
C VAL A 145 -3.79 -1.30 -0.87
N PRO A 146 -2.87 -1.05 0.08
CA PRO A 146 -1.68 -0.28 -0.21
C PRO A 146 -0.83 -0.94 -1.28
N TRP A 147 -0.33 -0.09 -2.18
CA TRP A 147 0.63 -0.47 -3.20
C TRP A 147 1.62 0.66 -3.46
N THR A 148 2.77 0.30 -4.00
CA THR A 148 3.78 1.27 -4.42
C THR A 148 4.36 0.84 -5.76
N LYS A 149 4.58 1.81 -6.65
CA LYS A 149 5.25 1.62 -7.92
C LYS A 149 6.49 2.50 -7.97
N VAL A 150 7.63 1.90 -8.26
CA VAL A 150 8.89 2.59 -8.52
C VAL A 150 9.34 2.26 -9.93
N VAL A 151 9.82 3.26 -10.65
CA VAL A 151 10.34 3.11 -12.01
C VAL A 151 11.73 3.70 -12.05
N CYS A 152 12.67 2.98 -12.65
CA CYS A 152 14.01 3.47 -12.92
C CYS A 152 14.44 3.12 -14.35
N ILE A 153 15.54 3.73 -14.78
CA ILE A 153 16.18 3.43 -16.05
C ILE A 153 17.62 2.99 -15.75
N LYS A 154 18.04 1.91 -16.40
CA LYS A 154 19.43 1.46 -16.45
C LYS A 154 19.94 1.55 -17.88
N SER A 155 21.14 2.08 -18.08
CA SER A 155 21.80 2.13 -19.39
C SER A 155 22.86 1.03 -19.51
N SER A 156 23.20 0.67 -20.74
CA SER A 156 24.28 -0.27 -21.05
C SER A 156 25.69 0.33 -20.93
N GLY A 157 25.78 1.65 -20.68
CA GLY A 157 27.01 2.46 -20.81
C GLY A 157 27.51 3.10 -19.52
N LEU A 158 27.12 2.59 -18.36
CA LEU A 158 27.64 2.97 -17.03
C LEU A 158 28.06 1.71 -16.26
#